data_AF-A0A7S3BG36-F1
#
_entry.id   AF-A0A7S3BG36-F1
#
_cell.length_a   1.000
_cell.length_b   1.000
_cell.length_c   1.000
_cell.angle_alpha   90.00
_cell.angle_beta   90.00
_cell.angle_gamma   90.00
#
_symmetry.space_group_name_H-M   'P 1'
#
loop_
_entity.id
_entity.type
_entity.pdbx_description
1 polymer ?
#
loop_
_entity_poly.entity_id
_entity_poly.type
_entity_poly.pdbx_seq_one_letter_code
_entity_poly.pdbx_strand_id
1 'polypeptide(L)'
;QHLPRQSRSVINSARAMEFDYVPFEQLKQLATCLRRHASQDSFEAPPEDDHDWWEDAAVEAGLSAGMGAELAESVHSDFASREFHLVNRAPMSVWLGDLCSTESRLAIQALNIKGICTIASHGIDELWKDDGVAYHTAIVSNSTPIALHLDACVEFIRSHTPAIICCSSGFGVSAMVTAAFFMSSAPALDVQAAVRMLEEQAAGVGKLDLSEEDLADLEAFRAARQPEELQTPLVNTAARKRAVGRAQSAFPLKPSCSGQGESRNARRKIMITS
;
A
#
# COMPACT_ATOMS: atom_id res chain seq x y z
N GLN A 1 -21.50 -41.88 51.47
CA GLN A 1 -21.72 -40.94 50.35
C GLN A 1 -20.39 -40.22 50.09
N HIS A 2 -19.59 -40.73 49.16
CA HIS A 2 -18.31 -40.15 48.75
C HIS A 2 -18.42 -39.79 47.27
N LEU A 3 -18.36 -38.50 46.96
CA LEU A 3 -18.20 -38.00 45.61
C LEU A 3 -16.70 -37.93 45.28
N PRO A 4 -16.27 -38.30 44.06
CA PRO A 4 -14.87 -38.24 43.69
C PRO A 4 -14.44 -36.80 43.41
N ARG A 5 -13.25 -36.44 43.91
CA ARG A 5 -12.49 -35.25 43.49
C ARG A 5 -12.22 -35.35 41.99
N GLN A 6 -12.84 -34.48 41.21
CA GLN A 6 -12.42 -34.24 39.83
C GLN A 6 -11.07 -33.53 39.87
N SER A 7 -10.03 -34.27 39.48
CA SER A 7 -8.72 -33.73 39.17
C SER A 7 -8.88 -32.74 38.01
N ARG A 8 -8.73 -31.45 38.29
CA ARG A 8 -8.53 -30.44 37.24
C ARG A 8 -7.22 -30.78 36.55
N SER A 9 -7.35 -31.34 35.34
CA SER A 9 -6.30 -31.35 34.34
C SER A 9 -5.82 -29.91 34.17
N VAL A 10 -4.61 -29.63 34.61
CA VAL A 10 -3.88 -28.43 34.20
C VAL A 10 -3.47 -28.71 32.76
N ILE A 11 -4.31 -28.28 31.83
CA ILE A 11 -3.90 -28.16 30.43
C ILE A 11 -2.81 -27.10 30.46
N ASN A 12 -1.55 -27.53 30.30
CA ASN A 12 -0.47 -26.65 29.91
C ASN A 12 -0.90 -26.05 28.57
N SER A 13 -1.55 -24.88 28.60
CA SER A 13 -1.62 -24.02 27.44
C SER A 13 -0.19 -23.78 27.03
N ALA A 14 0.24 -24.33 25.90
CA ALA A 14 1.43 -23.86 25.22
C ALA A 14 1.32 -22.33 25.18
N ARG A 15 2.39 -21.63 25.53
CA ARG A 15 2.39 -20.17 25.44
C ARG A 15 2.32 -19.87 23.96
N ALA A 16 1.22 -19.26 23.50
CA ALA A 16 1.17 -18.74 22.15
C ALA A 16 2.39 -17.81 21.92
N MET A 17 2.98 -17.92 20.73
CA MET A 17 4.13 -17.10 20.37
C MET A 17 3.66 -15.66 20.15
N GLU A 18 4.20 -14.72 20.93
CA GLU A 18 3.95 -13.29 20.76
C GLU A 18 4.99 -12.71 19.79
N PHE A 19 4.57 -12.48 18.53
CA PHE A 19 5.48 -12.04 17.46
C PHE A 19 6.12 -10.66 17.70
N ASP A 20 5.52 -9.83 18.56
CA ASP A 20 6.04 -8.53 18.96
C ASP A 20 7.44 -8.65 19.58
N TYR A 21 7.69 -9.74 20.31
CA TYR A 21 8.94 -9.97 21.03
C TYR A 21 9.93 -10.87 20.26
N VAL A 22 9.54 -11.38 19.09
CA VAL A 22 10.42 -12.20 18.25
C VAL A 22 11.52 -11.30 17.66
N PRO A 23 12.81 -11.71 17.70
CA PRO A 23 13.89 -10.97 17.06
C PRO A 23 13.60 -10.71 15.57
N PHE A 24 13.87 -9.47 15.11
CA PHE A 24 13.51 -9.03 13.77
C PHE A 24 14.00 -9.96 12.64
N GLU A 25 15.25 -10.44 12.73
CA GLU A 25 15.81 -11.36 11.72
C GLU A 25 15.07 -12.70 11.69
N GLN A 26 14.66 -13.25 12.84
CA GLN A 26 13.86 -14.48 12.87
C GLN A 26 12.47 -14.24 12.28
N LEU A 27 11.82 -13.13 12.65
CA LEU A 27 10.52 -12.74 12.12
C LEU A 27 10.57 -12.56 10.59
N LYS A 28 11.64 -11.95 10.07
CA LYS A 28 11.86 -11.75 8.63
C LYS A 28 12.04 -13.07 7.87
N GLN A 29 12.71 -14.05 8.47
CA GLN A 29 12.81 -15.39 7.88
C GLN A 29 11.45 -16.08 7.85
N LEU A 30 10.72 -16.07 8.96
CA LEU A 30 9.36 -16.61 9.04
C LEU A 30 8.43 -15.95 7.99
N ALA A 31 8.43 -14.62 7.91
CA ALA A 31 7.68 -13.87 6.90
C ALA A 31 8.08 -14.26 5.46
N THR A 32 9.35 -14.59 5.23
CA THR A 32 9.82 -15.08 3.92
C THR A 32 9.30 -16.49 3.62
N CYS A 33 9.24 -17.37 4.62
CA CYS A 33 8.61 -18.69 4.49
C CYS A 33 7.13 -18.54 4.12
N LEU A 34 6.38 -17.73 4.86
CA LEU A 34 4.95 -17.50 4.63
C LEU A 34 4.70 -16.94 3.22
N ARG A 35 5.49 -15.97 2.76
CA ARG A 35 5.39 -15.42 1.39
C ARG A 35 5.64 -16.43 0.28
N ARG A 36 6.46 -17.46 0.50
CA ARG A 36 6.70 -18.51 -0.52
C ARG A 36 5.46 -19.37 -0.73
N HIS A 37 4.60 -19.47 0.29
CA HIS A 37 3.35 -20.21 0.23
C HIS A 37 2.18 -19.33 -0.22
N ALA A 38 2.09 -18.10 0.31
CA ALA A 38 1.00 -17.19 0.00
C ALA A 38 0.94 -16.86 -1.49
N SER A 39 -0.28 -16.86 -2.05
CA SER A 39 -0.48 -16.21 -3.34
C SER A 39 -0.17 -14.72 -3.18
N GLN A 40 0.34 -14.05 -4.22
CA GLN A 40 0.63 -12.61 -4.16
C GLN A 40 -0.59 -11.76 -3.79
N ASP A 41 -1.78 -12.35 -3.87
CA ASP A 41 -3.08 -11.72 -3.73
C ASP A 41 -3.87 -12.18 -2.48
N SER A 42 -3.35 -13.10 -1.67
CA SER A 42 -4.04 -13.60 -0.48
C SER A 42 -3.14 -13.53 0.75
N PHE A 43 -3.71 -13.02 1.84
CA PHE A 43 -3.11 -13.08 3.17
C PHE A 43 -3.60 -14.33 3.88
N GLU A 44 -3.07 -15.49 3.46
CA GLU A 44 -3.45 -16.79 4.00
C GLU A 44 -2.20 -17.54 4.46
N ALA A 45 -2.27 -18.07 5.68
CA ALA A 45 -1.26 -18.98 6.19
C ALA A 45 -1.43 -20.37 5.55
N PRO A 46 -0.35 -21.17 5.44
CA PRO A 46 -0.46 -22.59 5.10
C PRO A 46 -1.43 -23.33 6.04
N PRO A 47 -2.06 -24.43 5.62
CA PRO A 47 -2.95 -25.20 6.48
C PRO A 47 -2.30 -25.53 7.83
N GLU A 48 -3.03 -25.38 8.93
CA GLU A 48 -2.51 -25.60 10.28
C GLU A 48 -2.04 -27.06 10.50
N ASP A 49 -2.62 -28.01 9.76
CA ASP A 49 -2.32 -29.44 9.80
C ASP A 49 -1.15 -29.88 8.89
N ASP A 50 -0.53 -28.95 8.15
CA ASP A 50 0.67 -29.22 7.34
C ASP A 50 1.93 -29.27 8.21
N HIS A 51 2.02 -30.31 9.05
CA HIS A 51 3.08 -30.45 10.05
C HIS A 51 4.49 -30.37 9.45
N ASP A 52 4.74 -31.03 8.32
CA ASP A 52 6.05 -31.03 7.67
C ASP A 52 6.46 -29.61 7.26
N TRP A 53 5.52 -28.83 6.68
CA TRP A 53 5.78 -27.44 6.31
C TRP A 53 6.10 -26.57 7.53
N TRP A 54 5.34 -26.72 8.62
CA TRP A 54 5.53 -25.91 9.83
C TRP A 54 6.81 -26.25 10.59
N GLU A 55 7.23 -27.52 10.60
CA GLU A 55 8.54 -27.92 11.13
C GLU A 55 9.68 -27.30 10.31
N ASP A 56 9.60 -27.34 8.98
CA ASP A 56 10.59 -26.72 8.08
C ASP A 56 10.62 -25.20 8.26
N ALA A 57 9.45 -24.54 8.30
CA ALA A 57 9.34 -23.10 8.51
C ALA A 57 9.91 -22.67 9.87
N ALA A 58 9.68 -23.46 10.93
CA ALA A 58 10.28 -23.22 12.24
C ALA A 58 11.81 -23.29 12.17
N VAL A 59 12.37 -24.32 11.54
CA VAL A 59 13.83 -24.47 11.38
C VAL A 59 14.42 -23.31 10.57
N GLU A 60 13.79 -22.94 9.45
CA GLU A 60 14.23 -21.81 8.63
C GLU A 60 14.17 -20.47 9.38
N ALA A 61 13.19 -20.29 10.27
CA ALA A 61 13.07 -19.13 11.16
C ALA A 61 14.07 -19.15 12.34
N GLY A 62 14.88 -20.21 12.47
CA GLY A 62 15.86 -20.36 13.56
C GLY A 62 15.28 -20.90 14.87
N LEU A 63 14.09 -21.51 14.81
CA LEU A 63 13.45 -22.25 15.91
C LEU A 63 13.77 -23.75 15.80
N SER A 64 13.42 -24.53 16.81
CA SER A 64 13.52 -25.99 16.71
C SER A 64 12.34 -26.56 15.93
N ALA A 65 12.55 -27.62 15.14
CA ALA A 65 11.48 -28.31 14.40
C ALA A 65 10.25 -28.64 15.26
N GLY A 66 10.46 -29.11 16.50
CA GLY A 66 9.36 -29.43 17.44
C GLY A 66 8.46 -28.25 17.84
N MET A 67 8.78 -27.02 17.46
CA MET A 67 7.91 -25.85 17.62
C MET A 67 6.94 -25.63 16.46
N GLY A 68 6.97 -26.47 15.40
CA GLY A 68 6.12 -26.31 14.22
C GLY A 68 4.63 -26.20 14.55
N ALA A 69 4.10 -27.06 15.42
CA ALA A 69 2.70 -27.01 15.81
C ALA A 69 2.31 -25.73 16.57
N GLU A 70 3.15 -25.28 17.51
CA GLU A 70 2.93 -24.02 18.25
C GLU A 70 3.04 -22.81 17.33
N LEU A 71 3.96 -22.84 16.37
CA LEU A 71 4.13 -21.82 15.36
C LEU A 71 2.88 -21.74 14.46
N ALA A 72 2.37 -22.88 14.00
CA ALA A 72 1.15 -22.94 13.19
C ALA A 72 -0.03 -22.28 13.90
N GLU A 73 -0.33 -22.71 15.13
CA GLU A 73 -1.41 -22.16 15.96
C GLU A 73 -1.24 -20.64 16.16
N SER A 74 -0.01 -20.20 16.46
CA SER A 74 0.28 -18.79 16.70
C SER A 74 0.11 -17.93 15.44
N VAL A 75 0.58 -18.39 14.28
CA VAL A 75 0.43 -17.67 13.00
C VAL A 75 -1.04 -17.60 12.61
N HIS A 76 -1.78 -18.70 12.71
CA HIS A 76 -3.22 -18.71 12.41
C HIS A 76 -4.02 -17.81 13.35
N SER A 77 -3.73 -17.87 14.65
CA SER A 77 -4.36 -16.98 15.63
C SER A 77 -4.08 -15.51 15.34
N ASP A 78 -2.84 -15.18 14.99
CA ASP A 78 -2.47 -13.80 14.65
C ASP A 78 -3.19 -13.35 13.38
N PHE A 79 -3.20 -14.15 12.32
CA PHE A 79 -3.84 -13.78 11.04
C PHE A 79 -5.36 -13.70 11.14
N ALA A 80 -6.00 -14.64 11.85
CA ALA A 80 -7.46 -14.68 12.03
C ALA A 80 -7.99 -13.49 12.84
N SER A 81 -7.14 -12.85 13.64
CA SER A 81 -7.51 -11.69 14.45
C SER A 81 -7.50 -10.36 13.66
N ARG A 82 -7.10 -10.38 12.38
CA ARG A 82 -6.88 -9.17 11.57
C ARG A 82 -7.73 -9.18 10.30
N GLU A 83 -8.18 -8.01 9.90
CA GLU A 83 -8.98 -7.82 8.68
C GLU A 83 -8.19 -6.97 7.68
N PHE A 84 -7.44 -7.64 6.81
CA PHE A 84 -6.75 -7.00 5.69
C PHE A 84 -7.46 -7.30 4.38
N HIS A 85 -7.71 -6.24 3.59
CA HIS A 85 -8.33 -6.35 2.28
C HIS A 85 -7.40 -5.78 1.24
N LEU A 86 -6.92 -6.61 0.32
CA LEU A 86 -6.11 -6.16 -0.80
C LEU A 86 -6.99 -5.38 -1.79
N VAL A 87 -6.91 -4.06 -1.72
CA VAL A 87 -7.73 -3.15 -2.54
C VAL A 87 -7.01 -2.72 -3.80
N ASN A 88 -5.67 -2.74 -3.85
CA ASN A 88 -4.95 -2.53 -5.10
C ASN A 88 -3.86 -3.57 -5.27
N ARG A 89 -3.76 -4.16 -6.46
CA ARG A 89 -2.68 -5.10 -6.80
C ARG A 89 -1.44 -4.37 -7.32
N ALA A 90 -0.36 -5.12 -7.52
CA ALA A 90 0.88 -4.64 -8.11
C ALA A 90 0.64 -3.78 -9.38
N PRO A 91 1.46 -2.73 -9.60
CA PRO A 91 2.75 -2.46 -8.96
C PRO A 91 2.67 -1.69 -7.63
N MET A 92 1.51 -1.15 -7.26
CA MET A 92 1.30 -0.35 -6.05
C MET A 92 0.36 -1.08 -5.10
N SER A 93 0.82 -2.15 -4.44
CA SER A 93 -0.06 -2.91 -3.56
C SER A 93 -0.57 -2.06 -2.40
N VAL A 94 -1.88 -1.97 -2.25
CA VAL A 94 -2.55 -1.22 -1.17
C VAL A 94 -3.53 -2.13 -0.48
N TRP A 95 -3.45 -2.12 0.84
CA TRP A 95 -4.32 -2.87 1.74
C TRP A 95 -5.20 -1.90 2.51
N LEU A 96 -6.44 -2.29 2.73
CA LEU A 96 -7.40 -1.61 3.59
C LEU A 96 -7.60 -2.45 4.85
N GLY A 97 -7.61 -1.83 6.01
CA GLY A 97 -7.86 -2.53 7.28
C GLY A 97 -8.25 -1.59 8.40
N ASP A 98 -8.56 -2.15 9.56
CA ASP A 98 -8.83 -1.38 10.77
C ASP A 98 -7.53 -1.02 11.54
N LEU A 99 -7.65 -0.38 12.71
CA LEU A 99 -6.47 -0.08 13.54
C LEU A 99 -5.79 -1.35 14.04
N CYS A 100 -6.57 -2.37 14.43
CA CYS A 100 -6.06 -3.66 14.89
C CYS A 100 -5.19 -4.32 13.81
N SER A 101 -5.53 -4.17 12.54
CA SER A 101 -4.78 -4.72 11.41
C SER A 101 -3.31 -4.27 11.43
N THR A 102 -3.01 -3.08 11.91
CA THR A 102 -1.62 -2.57 11.95
C THR A 102 -0.80 -3.06 13.13
N GLU A 103 -1.40 -3.76 14.10
CA GLU A 103 -0.72 -4.24 15.30
C GLU A 103 -0.06 -5.61 15.10
N SER A 104 -0.34 -6.34 14.02
CA SER A 104 0.37 -7.60 13.77
C SER A 104 1.72 -7.32 13.11
N ARG A 105 2.80 -7.36 13.91
CA ARG A 105 4.16 -7.25 13.39
C ARG A 105 4.45 -8.32 12.33
N LEU A 106 3.95 -9.54 12.52
CA LEU A 106 4.12 -10.65 11.56
C LEU A 106 3.40 -10.35 10.24
N ALA A 107 2.15 -9.89 10.27
CA ALA A 107 1.38 -9.56 9.07
C ALA A 107 2.06 -8.45 8.26
N ILE A 108 2.49 -7.38 8.95
CA ILE A 108 3.26 -6.28 8.36
C ILE A 108 4.50 -6.81 7.64
N GLN A 109 5.26 -7.71 8.28
CA GLN A 109 6.43 -8.32 7.66
C GLN A 109 6.09 -9.28 6.52
N ALA A 110 5.08 -10.14 6.68
CA ALA A 110 4.66 -11.13 5.68
C ALA A 110 4.19 -10.43 4.40
N LEU A 111 3.35 -9.42 4.53
CA LEU A 111 2.85 -8.57 3.44
C LEU A 111 3.90 -7.59 2.90
N ASN A 112 5.07 -7.50 3.54
CA ASN A 112 6.15 -6.59 3.20
C ASN A 112 5.67 -5.14 3.12
N ILE A 113 4.84 -4.75 4.09
CA ILE A 113 4.30 -3.39 4.20
C ILE A 113 5.43 -2.43 4.53
N LYS A 114 5.52 -1.35 3.75
CA LYS A 114 6.52 -0.29 3.90
C LYS A 114 5.93 1.00 4.43
N GLY A 115 4.61 1.16 4.35
CA GLY A 115 3.91 2.36 4.79
C GLY A 115 2.58 2.04 5.48
N ILE A 116 2.34 2.69 6.62
CA ILE A 116 1.05 2.64 7.33
C ILE A 116 0.49 4.06 7.36
N CYS A 117 -0.65 4.24 6.68
CA CYS A 117 -1.40 5.49 6.61
C CYS A 117 -2.64 5.39 7.50
N THR A 118 -2.59 6.01 8.67
CA THR A 118 -3.64 5.94 9.67
C THR A 118 -4.50 7.20 9.66
N ILE A 119 -5.82 7.03 9.69
CA ILE A 119 -6.79 8.11 9.87
C ILE A 119 -7.42 7.96 11.24
N ALA A 120 -7.19 8.92 12.12
CA ALA A 120 -7.61 8.86 13.53
C ALA A 120 -7.93 10.25 14.07
N SER A 121 -8.55 10.32 15.26
CA SER A 121 -8.84 11.57 15.96
C SER A 121 -7.67 12.10 16.80
N HIS A 122 -6.57 11.34 16.88
CA HIS A 122 -5.39 11.62 17.69
C HIS A 122 -4.15 10.97 17.05
N GLY A 123 -2.97 11.26 17.60
CA GLY A 123 -1.73 10.59 17.20
C GLY A 123 -1.76 9.11 17.53
N ILE A 124 -1.14 8.28 16.69
CA ILE A 124 -1.04 6.84 16.83
C ILE A 124 0.43 6.46 16.93
N ASP A 125 0.74 5.49 17.79
CA ASP A 125 2.11 5.02 18.02
C ASP A 125 2.67 4.30 16.78
N GLU A 126 3.93 4.58 16.45
CA GLU A 126 4.63 4.03 15.29
C GLU A 126 5.30 2.69 15.65
N LEU A 127 4.51 1.68 16.02
CA LEU A 127 4.95 0.42 16.65
C LEU A 127 6.14 -0.26 15.94
N TRP A 128 6.15 -0.25 14.61
CA TRP A 128 7.10 -0.99 13.75
C TRP A 128 8.04 -0.08 12.99
N LYS A 129 8.24 1.17 13.46
CA LYS A 129 9.16 2.11 12.85
C LYS A 129 10.59 1.56 12.77
N ASP A 130 11.02 0.89 13.84
CA ASP A 130 12.36 0.31 13.94
C ASP A 130 12.57 -0.88 12.97
N ASP A 131 11.48 -1.47 12.48
CA ASP A 131 11.49 -2.50 11.43
C ASP A 131 11.56 -1.90 10.01
N GLY A 132 11.66 -0.58 9.89
CA GLY A 132 11.74 0.14 8.62
C GLY A 132 10.39 0.51 8.00
N VAL A 133 9.30 0.46 8.77
CA VAL A 133 7.96 0.87 8.32
C VAL A 133 7.80 2.38 8.47
N ALA A 134 7.39 3.05 7.40
CA ALA A 134 7.03 4.46 7.45
C ALA A 134 5.60 4.64 7.97
N TYR A 135 5.34 5.76 8.66
CA TYR A 135 4.03 6.10 9.20
C TYR A 135 3.56 7.47 8.74
N HIS A 136 2.26 7.58 8.51
CA HIS A 136 1.57 8.85 8.33
C HIS A 136 0.23 8.80 9.06
N THR A 137 -0.01 9.77 9.93
CA THR A 137 -1.28 9.88 10.66
C THR A 137 -2.00 11.16 10.25
N ALA A 138 -3.14 11.02 9.58
CA ALA A 138 -4.08 12.10 9.33
C ALA A 138 -4.99 12.26 10.56
N ILE A 139 -4.77 13.34 11.33
CA ILE A 139 -5.54 13.64 12.54
C ILE A 139 -6.80 14.43 12.15
N VAL A 140 -7.94 13.75 12.14
CA VAL A 140 -9.23 14.30 11.72
C VAL A 140 -10.02 14.79 12.92
N SER A 141 -10.62 15.96 12.79
CA SER A 141 -11.51 16.57 13.79
C SER A 141 -12.59 17.40 13.11
N ASN A 142 -13.56 17.91 13.87
CA ASN A 142 -14.59 18.81 13.33
C ASN A 142 -14.01 20.07 12.65
N SER A 143 -12.85 20.53 13.10
CA SER A 143 -12.16 21.69 12.51
C SER A 143 -11.18 21.34 11.39
N THR A 144 -10.88 20.05 11.22
CA THR A 144 -9.87 19.56 10.28
C THR A 144 -10.42 18.28 9.64
N PRO A 145 -11.28 18.43 8.62
CA PRO A 145 -11.87 17.28 7.94
C PRO A 145 -10.84 16.52 7.12
N ILE A 146 -11.13 15.25 6.87
CA ILE A 146 -10.26 14.33 6.10
C ILE A 146 -9.95 14.86 4.69
N ALA A 147 -10.85 15.62 4.08
CA ALA A 147 -10.65 16.25 2.76
C ALA A 147 -9.34 17.04 2.66
N LEU A 148 -8.93 17.72 3.75
CA LEU A 148 -7.69 18.51 3.79
C LEU A 148 -6.41 17.65 3.81
N HIS A 149 -6.54 16.36 4.11
CA HIS A 149 -5.41 15.43 4.23
C HIS A 149 -5.26 14.51 3.02
N LEU A 150 -6.26 14.43 2.13
CA LEU A 150 -6.28 13.47 1.03
C LEU A 150 -5.00 13.54 0.16
N ASP A 151 -4.53 14.74 -0.16
CA ASP A 151 -3.28 14.96 -0.88
C ASP A 151 -2.07 14.30 -0.21
N ALA A 152 -1.90 14.56 1.09
CA ALA A 152 -0.77 14.07 1.86
C ALA A 152 -0.83 12.54 2.03
N CYS A 153 -2.02 11.99 2.31
CA CYS A 153 -2.24 10.56 2.40
C CYS A 153 -1.88 9.85 1.10
N VAL A 154 -2.42 10.34 -0.03
CA VAL A 154 -2.17 9.74 -1.36
C VAL A 154 -0.69 9.77 -1.72
N GLU A 155 -0.01 10.88 -1.45
CA GLU A 155 1.43 11.00 -1.73
C GLU A 155 2.27 10.08 -0.84
N PHE A 156 1.90 9.96 0.44
CA PHE A 156 2.54 9.02 1.36
C PHE A 156 2.39 7.58 0.87
N ILE A 157 1.17 7.17 0.50
CA ILE A 157 0.88 5.81 0.01
C ILE A 157 1.74 5.50 -1.21
N ARG A 158 1.80 6.41 -2.20
CA ARG A 158 2.64 6.25 -3.40
C ARG A 158 4.12 6.05 -3.10
N SER A 159 4.62 6.80 -2.13
CA SER A 159 6.04 6.77 -1.76
C SER A 159 6.41 5.48 -1.00
N HIS A 160 5.44 4.79 -0.40
CA HIS A 160 5.69 3.70 0.54
C HIS A 160 4.88 2.43 0.25
N THR A 161 4.74 2.02 -1.02
CA THR A 161 4.07 0.75 -1.37
C THR A 161 5.00 -0.49 -1.25
N PRO A 162 4.51 -1.66 -0.77
CA PRO A 162 3.15 -1.94 -0.31
C PRO A 162 2.74 -1.14 0.94
N ALA A 163 1.50 -0.65 0.99
CA ALA A 163 1.02 0.19 2.09
C ALA A 163 -0.32 -0.31 2.65
N ILE A 164 -0.58 -0.02 3.93
CA ILE A 164 -1.91 -0.16 4.55
C ILE A 164 -2.51 1.23 4.75
N ILE A 165 -3.80 1.36 4.45
CA ILE A 165 -4.63 2.50 4.81
C ILE A 165 -5.63 2.01 5.86
N CYS A 166 -5.66 2.65 7.02
CA CYS A 166 -6.52 2.19 8.11
C CYS A 166 -7.19 3.31 8.88
N CYS A 167 -8.34 2.99 9.46
CA CYS A 167 -9.05 3.82 10.43
C CYS A 167 -9.74 2.91 11.46
N SER A 168 -10.48 3.47 12.42
CA SER A 168 -11.11 2.67 13.48
C SER A 168 -12.00 1.52 12.99
N SER A 169 -12.69 1.69 11.86
CA SER A 169 -13.59 0.67 11.31
C SER A 169 -13.07 0.00 10.04
N GLY A 170 -11.96 0.49 9.48
CA GLY A 170 -11.43 0.06 8.19
C GLY A 170 -12.22 0.47 6.95
N PHE A 171 -13.49 0.89 7.07
CA PHE A 171 -14.40 1.05 5.91
C PHE A 171 -15.05 2.44 5.76
N GLY A 172 -14.73 3.39 6.64
CA GLY A 172 -15.19 4.78 6.56
C GLY A 172 -14.16 5.68 5.88
N VAL A 173 -13.56 6.59 6.64
CA VAL A 173 -12.56 7.56 6.15
C VAL A 173 -11.32 6.94 5.49
N SER A 174 -10.93 5.71 5.82
CA SER A 174 -9.87 4.96 5.11
C SER A 174 -10.30 4.56 3.70
N ALA A 175 -11.58 4.23 3.50
CA ALA A 175 -12.15 3.96 2.17
C ALA A 175 -12.15 5.23 1.31
N MET A 176 -12.46 6.39 1.90
CA MET A 176 -12.38 7.68 1.22
C MET A 176 -10.94 7.97 0.72
N VAL A 177 -9.92 7.79 1.58
CA VAL A 177 -8.51 7.93 1.19
C VAL A 177 -8.13 6.95 0.09
N THR A 178 -8.63 5.71 0.15
CA THR A 178 -8.40 4.69 -0.88
C THR A 178 -9.01 5.07 -2.24
N ALA A 179 -10.25 5.57 -2.25
CA ALA A 179 -10.90 6.08 -3.46
C ALA A 179 -10.12 7.27 -4.05
N ALA A 180 -9.65 8.20 -3.20
CA ALA A 180 -8.78 9.29 -3.62
C ALA A 180 -7.47 8.79 -4.25
N PHE A 181 -6.86 7.73 -3.68
CA PHE A 181 -5.68 7.07 -4.24
C PHE A 181 -5.95 6.46 -5.63
N PHE A 182 -7.09 5.80 -5.83
CA PHE A 182 -7.47 5.25 -7.15
C PHE A 182 -7.65 6.35 -8.19
N MET A 183 -8.41 7.40 -7.88
CA MET A 183 -8.61 8.53 -8.79
C MET A 183 -7.28 9.21 -9.11
N SER A 184 -6.39 9.32 -8.14
CA SER A 184 -5.08 9.91 -8.38
C SER A 184 -4.23 9.03 -9.30
N SER A 185 -4.30 7.71 -9.15
CA SER A 185 -3.52 6.74 -9.94
C SER A 185 -4.06 6.55 -11.35
N ALA A 186 -5.35 6.83 -11.56
CA ALA A 186 -5.99 6.80 -12.86
C ALA A 186 -6.93 8.01 -13.00
N PRO A 187 -6.44 9.19 -13.44
CA PRO A 187 -7.17 10.46 -13.45
C PRO A 187 -8.48 10.49 -14.24
N ALA A 188 -8.69 9.51 -15.14
CA ALA A 188 -9.93 9.35 -15.88
C ALA A 188 -11.08 8.77 -15.03
N LEU A 189 -10.78 8.15 -13.88
CA LEU A 189 -11.82 7.64 -12.97
C LEU A 189 -12.62 8.78 -12.34
N ASP A 190 -13.93 8.59 -12.28
CA ASP A 190 -14.81 9.39 -11.45
C ASP A 190 -14.95 8.76 -10.05
N VAL A 191 -15.57 9.51 -9.14
CA VAL A 191 -15.74 9.10 -7.73
C VAL A 191 -16.53 7.80 -7.66
N GLN A 192 -17.59 7.66 -8.45
CA GLN A 192 -18.47 6.48 -8.43
C GLN A 192 -17.76 5.23 -8.93
N ALA A 193 -16.93 5.34 -9.96
CA ALA A 193 -16.12 4.25 -10.45
C ALA A 193 -15.03 3.86 -9.44
N ALA A 194 -14.40 4.83 -8.78
CA ALA A 194 -13.39 4.55 -7.76
C ALA A 194 -13.99 3.85 -6.53
N VAL A 195 -15.15 4.29 -6.06
CA VAL A 195 -15.89 3.64 -4.96
C VAL A 195 -16.33 2.23 -5.36
N ARG A 196 -16.87 2.04 -6.57
CA ARG A 196 -17.26 0.71 -7.06
C ARG A 196 -16.06 -0.24 -7.16
N MET A 197 -14.92 0.23 -7.67
CA MET A 197 -13.69 -0.56 -7.69
C MET A 197 -13.30 -0.99 -6.28
N LEU A 198 -13.38 -0.08 -5.32
CA LEU A 198 -13.10 -0.39 -3.92
C LEU A 198 -14.06 -1.45 -3.38
N GLU A 199 -15.36 -1.33 -3.62
CA GLU A 199 -16.37 -2.32 -3.20
C GLU A 199 -16.12 -3.70 -3.83
N GLU A 200 -15.77 -3.74 -5.12
CA GLU A 200 -15.46 -4.98 -5.85
C GLU A 200 -14.18 -5.64 -5.33
N GLN A 201 -13.16 -4.85 -4.99
CA GLN A 201 -11.87 -5.36 -4.53
C GLN A 201 -11.88 -5.71 -3.04
N ALA A 202 -12.69 -5.02 -2.25
CA ALA A 202 -12.96 -5.35 -0.86
C ALA A 202 -14.06 -6.43 -0.73
N ALA A 203 -14.43 -7.17 -1.79
CA ALA A 203 -15.53 -8.13 -1.77
C ALA A 203 -15.47 -9.07 -0.55
N GLY A 204 -16.51 -9.00 0.30
CA GLY A 204 -16.59 -9.71 1.59
C GLY A 204 -16.64 -8.75 2.79
N VAL A 205 -16.13 -7.54 2.60
CA VAL A 205 -16.29 -6.41 3.50
C VAL A 205 -17.71 -5.87 3.42
N GLY A 206 -18.29 -5.46 4.54
CA GLY A 206 -19.60 -4.82 4.59
C GLY A 206 -19.71 -3.57 3.69
N LYS A 207 -20.89 -2.99 3.65
CA LYS A 207 -21.13 -1.75 2.90
C LYS A 207 -20.14 -0.65 3.35
N LEU A 208 -19.46 -0.01 2.41
CA LEU A 208 -18.62 1.15 2.70
C LEU A 208 -19.43 2.24 3.40
N ASP A 209 -18.86 2.84 4.44
CA ASP A 209 -19.52 3.89 5.23
C ASP A 209 -19.07 5.27 4.75
N LEU A 210 -19.53 5.62 3.54
CA LEU A 210 -19.28 6.92 2.92
C LEU A 210 -20.58 7.72 2.87
N SER A 211 -20.56 8.91 3.47
CA SER A 211 -21.67 9.87 3.46
C SER A 211 -21.73 10.66 2.15
N GLU A 212 -22.84 11.38 1.93
CA GLU A 212 -22.93 12.31 0.79
C GLU A 212 -21.88 13.43 0.86
N GLU A 213 -21.48 13.83 2.07
CA GLU A 213 -20.42 14.83 2.30
C GLU A 213 -19.06 14.28 1.87
N ASP A 214 -18.73 13.03 2.24
CA ASP A 214 -17.48 12.37 1.84
C ASP A 214 -17.38 12.25 0.30
N LEU A 215 -18.49 11.93 -0.36
CA LEU A 215 -18.55 11.86 -1.83
C LEU A 215 -18.36 13.24 -2.47
N ALA A 216 -18.93 14.30 -1.89
CA ALA A 216 -18.74 15.67 -2.37
C ALA A 216 -17.28 16.13 -2.22
N ASP A 217 -16.63 15.79 -1.10
CA ASP A 217 -15.22 16.07 -0.87
C ASP A 217 -14.31 15.31 -1.85
N LEU A 218 -14.65 14.07 -2.19
CA LEU A 218 -13.95 13.30 -3.23
C LEU A 218 -14.09 13.94 -4.62
N GLU A 219 -15.26 14.48 -4.97
CA GLU A 219 -15.44 15.20 -6.23
C GLU A 219 -14.62 16.50 -6.24
N ALA A 220 -14.57 17.24 -5.12
CA ALA A 220 -13.74 18.43 -4.99
C ALA A 220 -12.25 18.10 -5.12
N PHE A 221 -11.78 17.03 -4.47
CA PHE A 221 -10.42 16.51 -4.59
C PHE A 221 -10.06 16.15 -6.03
N ARG A 222 -10.97 15.48 -6.75
CA ARG A 222 -10.80 15.12 -8.15
C ARG A 222 -10.75 16.36 -9.05
N ALA A 223 -11.69 17.30 -8.87
CA ALA A 223 -11.75 18.53 -9.65
C ALA A 223 -10.48 19.37 -9.53
N ALA A 224 -9.90 19.46 -8.32
CA ALA A 224 -8.64 20.17 -8.09
C ALA A 224 -7.42 19.55 -8.80
N ARG A 225 -7.51 18.29 -9.24
CA ARG A 225 -6.43 17.53 -9.89
C ARG A 225 -6.59 17.38 -11.40
N GLN A 226 -7.75 17.73 -11.96
CA GLN A 226 -7.89 17.68 -13.42
C GLN A 226 -6.97 18.74 -14.02
N PRO A 227 -6.06 18.38 -14.95
CA PRO A 227 -5.30 19.38 -15.68
C PRO A 227 -6.28 20.34 -16.36
N GLU A 228 -6.00 21.64 -16.31
CA GLU A 228 -6.75 22.69 -17.04
C GLU A 228 -6.63 22.49 -18.56
N GLU A 229 -7.17 21.41 -19.12
CA GLU A 229 -7.20 21.16 -20.56
C GLU A 229 -8.64 20.87 -21.01
N LEU A 230 -9.45 21.94 -21.06
CA LEU A 230 -10.42 22.24 -22.13
C LEU A 230 -11.27 23.49 -21.80
N GLN A 231 -10.61 24.60 -21.44
CA GLN A 231 -11.19 25.93 -21.63
C GLN A 231 -10.28 26.79 -22.51
N THR A 232 -10.00 26.34 -23.73
CA THR A 232 -9.68 27.30 -24.80
C THR A 232 -10.93 28.12 -25.06
N PRO A 233 -10.96 29.45 -24.81
CA PRO A 233 -11.99 30.28 -25.41
C PRO A 233 -11.81 30.16 -26.92
N LEU A 234 -12.87 29.76 -27.61
CA LEU A 234 -12.98 29.87 -29.06
C LEU A 234 -12.82 31.35 -29.43
N VAL A 235 -11.58 31.79 -29.65
CA VAL A 235 -11.30 33.07 -30.28
C VAL A 235 -11.84 32.95 -31.70
N ASN A 236 -12.96 33.63 -31.94
CA ASN A 236 -13.58 33.83 -33.25
C ASN A 236 -12.57 34.52 -34.20
N THR A 237 -11.65 33.77 -34.80
CA THR A 237 -10.87 34.22 -35.96
C THR A 237 -11.68 33.99 -37.24
N ALA A 238 -12.74 34.78 -37.41
CA ALA A 238 -13.47 34.86 -38.66
C ALA A 238 -13.82 36.32 -39.00
N ALA A 239 -12.82 37.21 -39.04
CA ALA A 239 -12.91 38.45 -39.83
C ALA A 239 -11.54 39.17 -39.94
N ARG A 240 -10.75 38.86 -40.97
CA ARG A 240 -9.95 39.90 -41.65
C ARG A 240 -9.57 39.46 -43.07
N LYS A 241 -10.39 39.91 -44.03
CA LYS A 241 -10.02 40.01 -45.45
C LYS A 241 -9.10 41.22 -45.66
N ARG A 242 -8.28 41.13 -46.72
CA ARG A 242 -7.42 42.15 -47.39
C ARG A 242 -5.98 42.26 -46.84
N ALA A 243 -4.91 42.33 -47.64
CA ALA A 243 -4.74 42.38 -49.09
C ALA A 243 -3.29 42.03 -49.50
N VAL A 244 -3.18 41.51 -50.73
CA VAL A 244 -2.12 41.60 -51.76
C VAL A 244 -0.88 42.45 -51.45
N GLY A 245 0.31 41.87 -51.67
CA GLY A 245 1.57 42.59 -51.89
C GLY A 245 2.75 41.66 -52.18
N ARG A 246 3.38 41.82 -53.36
CA ARG A 246 4.36 40.94 -54.01
C ARG A 246 5.68 41.68 -54.18
N ALA A 247 6.83 41.12 -53.75
CA ALA A 247 8.22 41.40 -54.21
C ALA A 247 9.20 40.47 -53.44
N GLN A 248 9.82 39.44 -54.04
CA GLN A 248 11.07 39.39 -54.84
C GLN A 248 12.42 39.54 -54.08
N SER A 249 13.20 38.44 -54.13
CA SER A 249 14.68 38.33 -54.23
C SER A 249 15.53 38.71 -53.00
N ALA A 250 16.72 38.17 -52.69
CA ALA A 250 17.63 37.20 -53.29
C ALA A 250 18.59 36.64 -52.20
N PHE A 251 19.17 35.46 -52.45
CA PHE A 251 20.35 34.88 -51.76
C PHE A 251 21.66 35.56 -52.23
N PRO A 252 22.79 35.54 -51.48
CA PRO A 252 23.70 34.37 -51.48
C PRO A 252 24.57 34.06 -50.22
N LEU A 253 24.80 32.75 -50.03
CA LEU A 253 26.00 31.98 -49.66
C LEU A 253 27.20 32.56 -48.83
N LYS A 254 27.43 31.95 -47.63
CA LYS A 254 28.65 31.26 -47.06
C LYS A 254 30.02 32.01 -46.93
N PRO A 255 31.10 31.48 -46.24
CA PRO A 255 31.30 30.34 -45.31
C PRO A 255 32.26 30.58 -44.07
N SER A 256 32.51 29.49 -43.30
CA SER A 256 33.76 29.15 -42.52
C SER A 256 33.96 29.82 -41.14
N CYS A 257 34.60 29.26 -40.11
CA CYS A 257 35.50 28.11 -39.93
C CYS A 257 35.57 27.78 -38.40
N SER A 258 35.56 26.50 -37.99
CA SER A 258 36.68 25.74 -37.38
C SER A 258 36.89 25.84 -35.86
N GLY A 259 37.08 24.68 -35.22
CA GLY A 259 37.64 24.50 -33.87
C GLY A 259 37.00 23.30 -33.15
N GLN A 260 37.27 22.06 -33.55
CA GLN A 260 38.34 21.18 -33.00
C GLN A 260 38.32 21.04 -31.46
N GLY A 261 38.21 19.78 -31.01
CA GLY A 261 38.28 19.41 -29.59
C GLY A 261 37.93 17.94 -29.39
N GLU A 262 38.74 17.05 -29.97
CA GLU A 262 38.74 15.61 -29.70
C GLU A 262 39.00 15.32 -28.21
N SER A 263 38.32 14.32 -27.64
CA SER A 263 39.04 13.29 -26.87
C SER A 263 38.23 12.00 -26.78
N ARG A 264 38.66 11.03 -27.60
CA ARG A 264 38.41 9.60 -27.43
C ARG A 264 39.48 9.04 -26.50
N ASN A 265 39.10 8.23 -25.51
CA ASN A 265 39.72 6.93 -25.21
C ASN A 265 39.01 6.30 -24.01
N ALA A 266 38.40 5.13 -24.19
CA ALA A 266 38.97 3.81 -23.86
C ALA A 266 38.50 3.39 -22.45
N ARG A 267 38.08 2.16 -22.14
CA ARG A 267 38.31 0.84 -22.74
C ARG A 267 37.28 -0.12 -22.13
N ARG A 268 36.74 -1.02 -22.96
CA ARG A 268 36.15 -2.29 -22.53
C ARG A 268 37.22 -3.17 -21.88
N LYS A 269 36.86 -3.93 -20.84
CA LYS A 269 37.36 -5.29 -20.65
C LYS A 269 36.30 -6.17 -19.99
N ILE A 270 36.15 -7.35 -20.60
CA ILE A 270 35.31 -8.49 -20.25
C ILE A 270 36.22 -9.54 -19.57
N MET A 271 35.72 -10.27 -18.57
CA MET A 271 36.00 -11.69 -18.20
C MET A 271 35.28 -11.95 -16.85
N ILE A 272 34.27 -12.81 -16.72
CA ILE A 272 34.17 -14.29 -16.84
C ILE A 272 34.82 -15.05 -15.65
N THR A 273 33.92 -15.55 -14.78
CA THR A 273 33.88 -16.79 -13.95
C THR A 273 35.03 -17.23 -13.06
N SER A 274 34.68 -17.57 -11.81
CA SER A 274 34.57 -18.95 -11.31
C SER A 274 33.45 -19.04 -10.27
#